data_AF-A0A8J7FHJ4-F1
#
_entry.id   AF-A0A8J7FHJ4-F1
#
_cell.length_a   1.000
_cell.length_b   1.000
_cell.length_c   1.000
_cell.angle_alpha   90.00
_cell.angle_beta   90.00
_cell.angle_gamma   90.00
#
_symmetry.space_group_name_H-M   'P 1'
#
loop_
_entity.id
_entity.type
_entity.pdbx_description
1 polymer ?
#
loop_
_entity_poly.entity_id
_entity_poly.type
_entity_poly.pdbx_seq_one_letter_code
_entity_poly.pdbx_strand_id
1 'polypeptide(L)' 'MSDDKHNTSKLSNIIAIVVSALFAAVAIGGYQRTNDITQLMLFMALAVVAFGIVKLLFVGINKLLDSIGDDRP' A
#
# COMPACT_ATOMS: atom_id res chain seq x y z
N MET A 1 25.81 2.97 -10.03
CA MET A 1 25.08 3.41 -8.82
C MET A 1 24.10 4.45 -9.30
N SER A 2 22.99 3.98 -9.87
CA SER A 2 22.09 4.80 -10.67
C SER A 2 21.10 5.49 -9.76
N ASP A 3 21.01 6.80 -9.91
CA ASP A 3 20.19 7.70 -9.13
C ASP A 3 18.76 7.16 -8.90
N ASP A 4 18.31 7.36 -7.67
CA ASP A 4 16.96 7.17 -7.13
C ASP A 4 15.97 8.12 -7.88
N LYS A 5 15.85 7.97 -9.22
CA LYS A 5 15.36 9.00 -10.14
C LYS A 5 13.86 9.26 -10.06
N HIS A 6 13.11 8.42 -9.33
CA HIS A 6 11.74 8.74 -8.97
C HIS A 6 11.50 8.42 -7.49
N ASN A 7 11.27 9.46 -6.69
CA ASN A 7 10.77 9.36 -5.30
C ASN A 7 9.42 8.61 -5.17
N THR A 8 8.88 8.05 -6.26
CA THR A 8 7.66 7.23 -6.29
C THR A 8 7.79 5.97 -5.43
N SER A 9 8.98 5.38 -5.33
CA SER A 9 9.19 4.18 -4.50
C SER A 9 9.03 4.46 -3.00
N LYS A 10 9.56 5.61 -2.54
CA LYS A 10 9.39 6.07 -1.16
C LYS A 10 7.95 6.48 -0.87
N LEU A 11 7.31 7.21 -1.80
CA LEU A 11 5.92 7.62 -1.68
C LEU A 11 4.96 6.42 -1.66
N SER A 12 5.20 5.42 -2.51
CA SER A 12 4.47 4.15 -2.54
C SER A 12 4.48 3.48 -1.16
N ASN A 13 5.67 3.38 -0.57
CA ASN A 13 5.84 2.69 0.70
C ASN A 13 5.15 3.46 1.84
N ILE A 14 5.25 4.80 1.85
CA ILE A 14 4.57 5.64 2.83
C ILE A 14 3.04 5.50 2.71
N ILE A 15 2.49 5.58 1.50
CA ILE A 15 1.04 5.44 1.27
C ILE A 15 0.57 4.03 1.66
N ALA A 16 1.31 2.98 1.30
CA ALA A 16 0.97 1.61 1.65
C ALA A 16 0.94 1.42 3.19
N ILE A 17 1.90 2.00 3.91
CA ILE A 17 1.95 1.97 5.38
C ILE A 17 0.75 2.71 5.98
N VAL A 18 0.45 3.93 5.51
CA VAL A 18 -0.66 4.74 6.02
C VAL A 18 -2.00 4.03 5.80
N VAL A 19 -2.24 3.50 4.60
CA VAL A 19 -3.46 2.75 4.30
C VAL A 19 -3.56 1.51 5.20
N SER A 20 -2.49 0.74 5.34
CA SER A 20 -2.48 -0.45 6.21
C SER A 20 -2.78 -0.10 7.67
N ALA A 21 -2.23 1.01 8.18
CA ALA A 21 -2.46 1.50 9.53
C ALA A 21 -3.93 1.88 9.78
N LEU A 22 -4.61 2.46 8.78
CA LEU A 22 -6.04 2.76 8.88
C LEU A 22 -6.89 1.49 9.02
N PHE A 23 -6.64 0.48 8.19
CA PHE A 23 -7.35 -0.80 8.29
C PHE A 23 -7.08 -1.49 9.64
N ALA A 24 -5.83 -1.46 10.13
CA ALA A 24 -5.48 -2.00 11.44
C ALA A 24 -6.19 -1.25 12.58
N ALA A 25 -6.29 0.07 12.52
CA ALA A 25 -7.01 0.87 13.52
C ALA A 25 -8.51 0.54 13.53
N VAL A 26 -9.12 0.37 12.35
CA VAL A 26 -10.53 -0.06 12.23
C VAL A 26 -10.72 -1.48 12.78
N ALA A 27 -9.79 -2.39 12.51
CA ALA A 27 -9.84 -3.76 13.02
C ALA A 27 -9.83 -3.78 14.56
N ILE A 28 -8.89 -3.05 15.17
CA ILE A 28 -8.74 -2.98 16.62
C ILE A 28 -9.94 -2.29 17.26
N GLY A 29 -10.38 -1.14 16.73
CA GLY A 29 -11.53 -0.40 17.26
C GLY A 29 -12.84 -1.21 17.15
N GLY A 30 -13.01 -1.96 16.05
CA GLY A 30 -14.12 -2.88 15.86
C GLY A 30 -14.11 -4.00 16.89
N TYR A 31 -12.96 -4.64 17.10
CA TYR A 31 -12.80 -5.70 18.09
C TYR A 31 -13.02 -5.21 19.52
N GLN A 32 -12.50 -4.05 19.89
CA GLN A 32 -12.69 -3.48 21.23
C GLN A 32 -14.17 -3.24 21.56
N ARG A 33 -15.01 -2.94 20.55
CA ARG A 33 -16.44 -2.67 20.74
C ARG A 33 -17.32 -3.92 20.65
N THR A 34 -16.91 -4.93 19.89
CA THR A 34 -17.74 -6.11 19.58
C THR A 34 -17.24 -7.41 20.20
N ASN A 35 -15.95 -7.48 20.57
CA ASN A 35 -15.20 -8.69 20.92
C ASN A 35 -15.26 -9.79 19.84
N ASP A 36 -15.58 -9.45 18.59
CA ASP A 36 -15.66 -10.42 17.50
C ASP A 36 -14.29 -10.63 16.83
N ILE A 37 -13.70 -11.80 17.10
CA ILE A 37 -12.41 -12.22 16.52
C ILE A 37 -12.52 -12.43 15.00
N THR A 38 -13.67 -12.85 14.50
CA THR A 38 -13.88 -13.09 13.06
C THR A 38 -13.81 -11.76 12.30
N GLN A 39 -14.45 -10.71 12.82
CA GLN A 39 -14.35 -9.36 12.29
C GLN A 39 -12.89 -8.88 12.31
N LEU A 40 -12.18 -9.04 13.44
CA LEU A 40 -10.78 -8.64 13.56
C LEU A 40 -9.91 -9.29 12.47
N MET A 41 -10.05 -10.61 12.31
CA MET A 41 -9.30 -11.40 11.32
C MET A 41 -9.62 -10.95 9.88
N LEU A 42 -10.89 -10.67 9.58
CA LEU A 42 -11.30 -10.18 8.27
C LEU A 42 -10.65 -8.83 7.94
N PHE A 43 -10.71 -7.86 8.86
CA PHE A 43 -10.11 -6.55 8.64
C PHE A 43 -8.58 -6.60 8.58
N MET A 44 -7.94 -7.48 9.34
CA MET A 44 -6.50 -7.74 9.22
C MET A 44 -6.14 -8.32 7.85
N ALA A 45 -6.92 -9.29 7.34
CA ALA A 45 -6.72 -9.82 6.00
C ALA A 45 -6.89 -8.73 4.93
N LEU A 46 -7.93 -7.89 5.06
CA LEU A 46 -8.15 -6.74 4.18
C LEU A 46 -6.99 -5.73 4.22
N ALA A 47 -6.38 -5.51 5.39
CA ALA A 47 -5.22 -4.64 5.52
C ALA A 47 -4.02 -5.15 4.69
N VAL A 48 -3.75 -6.45 4.75
CA VAL A 48 -2.68 -7.09 3.96
C VAL A 48 -2.99 -7.02 2.46
N VAL A 49 -4.25 -7.28 2.08
CA VAL A 49 -4.69 -7.19 0.67
C VAL A 49 -4.53 -5.75 0.16
N ALA A 50 -4.95 -4.75 0.93
CA ALA A 50 -4.80 -3.33 0.59
C ALA A 50 -3.32 -2.96 0.38
N PHE A 51 -2.41 -3.42 1.25
CA PHE A 51 -0.98 -3.22 1.08
C PHE A 51 -0.46 -3.78 -0.25
N GLY A 52 -0.88 -5.01 -0.59
CA GLY A 52 -0.54 -5.65 -1.85
C GLY A 52 -1.05 -4.88 -3.08
N ILE A 53 -2.32 -4.43 -3.04
CA ILE A 53 -2.93 -3.65 -4.12
C ILE A 53 -2.20 -2.33 -4.32
N VAL A 54 -1.91 -1.58 -3.25
CA VAL A 54 -1.17 -0.31 -3.34
C VAL A 54 0.20 -0.54 -3.98
N LYS A 55 0.94 -1.57 -3.55
CA LYS A 55 2.22 -1.91 -4.18
C LYS A 55 2.07 -2.23 -5.67
N LEU A 56 1.08 -3.04 -6.05
CA LEU A 56 0.83 -3.38 -7.45
C LEU A 56 0.51 -2.15 -8.30
N LEU A 57 -0.31 -1.22 -7.78
CA LEU A 57 -0.62 0.02 -8.47
C LEU A 57 0.64 0.84 -8.74
N PHE A 58 1.52 0.98 -7.75
CA PHE A 58 2.78 1.71 -7.93
C PHE A 58 3.76 0.99 -8.86
N VAL A 59 3.81 -0.34 -8.86
CA VAL A 59 4.56 -1.10 -9.87
C VAL A 59 4.03 -0.80 -11.28
N GLY A 60 2.70 -0.79 -11.45
CA GLY A 60 2.06 -0.42 -12.71
C GLY A 60 2.38 1.01 -13.14
N ILE A 61 2.27 1.98 -12.22
CA ILE A 61 2.58 3.39 -12.48
C ILE A 61 4.06 3.57 -12.88
N ASN A 62 4.99 2.92 -12.17
CA ASN A 62 6.40 2.97 -12.53
C ASN A 62 6.65 2.37 -13.92
N LYS A 63 6.02 1.23 -14.24
CA LYS A 63 6.14 0.61 -15.57
C LYS A 63 5.56 1.49 -16.69
N LEU A 64 4.48 2.21 -16.42
CA LEU A 64 3.91 3.19 -17.35
C LEU A 64 4.84 4.40 -17.52
N LEU A 65 5.38 4.94 -16.43
CA LEU A 65 6.36 6.04 -16.46
C LEU A 65 7.62 5.65 -17.25
N ASP A 66 8.15 4.46 -17.00
CA ASP A 66 9.32 3.92 -17.71
C ASP A 66 9.05 3.79 -19.21
N SER A 67 7.83 3.40 -19.62
CA SER A 67 7.47 3.30 -21.04
C SER A 67 7.32 4.63 -21.77
N ILE A 68 7.18 5.74 -21.03
CA ILE A 68 7.02 7.09 -21.58
C ILE A 68 8.35 7.87 -21.50
N GLY A 69 9.27 7.46 -20.62
CA GLY A 69 10.48 8.20 -20.27
C GLY A 69 11.76 7.89 -21.05
N ASP A 70 11.73 6.99 -22.04
CA ASP A 70 12.94 6.47 -22.72
C ASP A 70 13.39 7.31 -23.94
N ASP A 71 12.81 8.49 -24.17
CA ASP A 71 13.23 9.45 -25.20
C ASP A 71 14.03 10.63 -24.61
N ARG A 72 15.13 10.35 -23.90
CA ARG A 72 16.18 11.37 -23.66
C ARG A 72 17.57 10.76 -23.93
N PRO A 73 18.39 11.40 -24.79
CA PRO A 73 19.72 10.90 -25.15
C PRO A 73 20.68 10.85 -23.97
#